data_AF-A0A1Y5E316-F1
#
_entry.id   AF-A0A1Y5E316-F1
#
_cell.length_a   1.000
_cell.length_b   1.000
_cell.length_c   1.000
_cell.angle_alpha   90.00
_cell.angle_beta   90.00
_cell.angle_gamma   90.00
#
_symmetry.space_group_name_H-M   'P 1'
#
loop_
_entity.id
_entity.type
_entity.pdbx_description
1 polymer ?
#
loop_
_entity_poly.entity_id
_entity_poly.type
_entity_poly.pdbx_seq_one_letter_code
_entity_poly.pdbx_strand_id
1 'polypeptide(L)'
;MKNKPQHGFAKKPLAVGIAAALSMSLLTSMVNTAQAARWELGDVEISFDSTFSVGSSWRTEDRNWNDNIGKSNNANNSIDFSNYKVYAPNPVKEDVWKGAGGYSTNGDNGNLNYNAGESFSKIFKGVHELDVHYQNVGVFVRGMYFYDYAMMDDDRASSNALTGNV
;
A
#
# COMPACT_ATOMS: atom_id res chain seq x y z
N MET A 1 10.61 -3.87 -53.36
CA MET A 1 9.57 -3.91 -52.30
C MET A 1 10.29 -4.04 -50.96
N LYS A 2 10.21 -3.04 -50.08
CA LYS A 2 10.90 -3.02 -48.78
C LYS A 2 9.95 -3.56 -47.71
N ASN A 3 10.21 -4.75 -47.19
CA ASN A 3 9.47 -5.32 -46.06
C ASN A 3 9.97 -4.65 -44.76
N LYS A 4 9.09 -3.90 -44.08
CA LYS A 4 9.31 -3.49 -42.68
C LYS A 4 8.90 -4.66 -41.78
N PRO A 5 9.73 -5.13 -40.84
CA PRO A 5 9.25 -6.04 -39.81
C PRO A 5 8.36 -5.24 -38.86
N GLN A 6 7.06 -5.47 -38.92
CA GLN A 6 6.13 -5.07 -37.86
C GLN A 6 6.16 -6.16 -36.78
N HIS A 7 6.01 -5.75 -35.52
CA HIS A 7 6.05 -6.53 -34.28
C HIS A 7 7.40 -6.58 -33.54
N GLY A 8 7.87 -5.41 -33.11
CA GLY A 8 8.57 -5.32 -31.83
C GLY A 8 7.58 -5.61 -30.69
N PHE A 9 7.98 -6.38 -29.68
CA PHE A 9 7.19 -6.67 -28.49
C PHE A 9 6.78 -5.38 -27.77
N ALA A 10 5.61 -4.83 -28.09
CA ALA A 10 5.00 -3.76 -27.31
C ALA A 10 4.43 -4.39 -26.03
N LYS A 11 5.16 -4.29 -24.91
CA LYS A 11 4.67 -4.71 -23.60
C LYS A 11 3.46 -3.82 -23.27
N LYS A 12 2.25 -4.41 -23.20
CA LYS A 12 1.02 -3.68 -22.87
C LYS A 12 1.16 -3.03 -21.48
N PRO A 13 0.55 -1.86 -21.22
CA PRO A 13 0.60 -1.20 -19.91
C PRO A 13 0.17 -2.12 -18.75
N LEU A 14 -0.78 -3.01 -19.00
CA LEU A 14 -1.18 -4.09 -18.08
C LEU A 14 -0.05 -5.07 -17.74
N ALA A 15 0.76 -5.46 -18.73
CA ALA A 15 1.90 -6.35 -18.50
C ALA A 15 3.01 -5.63 -17.72
N VAL A 16 3.18 -4.32 -17.92
CA VAL A 16 4.09 -3.49 -17.11
C VAL A 16 3.54 -3.35 -15.68
N GLY A 17 2.23 -3.14 -15.50
CA GLY A 17 1.60 -3.06 -14.18
C GLY A 17 1.69 -4.37 -13.40
N ILE A 18 1.44 -5.52 -14.05
CA ILE A 18 1.59 -6.85 -13.43
C ILE A 18 3.05 -7.13 -13.09
N ALA A 19 3.99 -6.82 -14.00
CA ALA A 19 5.42 -6.98 -13.74
C ALA A 19 5.90 -6.07 -12.60
N ALA A 20 5.42 -4.81 -12.54
CA ALA A 20 5.74 -3.87 -11.47
C ALA A 20 5.19 -4.32 -10.11
N ALA A 21 3.93 -4.80 -10.07
CA ALA A 21 3.32 -5.36 -8.87
C ALA A 21 4.06 -6.61 -8.38
N LEU A 22 4.42 -7.53 -9.29
CA LEU A 22 5.22 -8.71 -8.97
C LEU A 22 6.64 -8.31 -8.50
N SER A 23 7.29 -7.35 -9.16
CA SER A 23 8.62 -6.89 -8.76
C SER A 23 8.63 -6.14 -7.43
N MET A 24 7.59 -5.37 -7.11
CA MET A 24 7.44 -4.73 -5.80
C MET A 24 7.19 -5.75 -4.70
N SER A 25 6.37 -6.78 -4.96
CA SER A 25 6.20 -7.90 -4.02
C SER A 25 7.49 -8.70 -3.80
N LEU A 26 8.34 -8.81 -4.83
CA LEU A 26 9.64 -9.48 -4.77
C LEU A 26 10.71 -8.65 -4.05
N LEU A 27 10.68 -7.30 -4.14
CA LEU A 27 11.63 -6.44 -3.42
C LEU A 27 11.38 -6.43 -1.91
N THR A 28 10.14 -6.63 -1.45
CA THR A 28 9.79 -6.69 -0.01
C THR A 28 10.15 -8.01 0.68
N SER A 29 10.56 -9.05 -0.05
CA SER A 29 10.80 -10.40 0.51
C SER A 29 12.29 -10.78 0.67
N MET A 30 13.21 -9.82 0.62
CA MET A 30 14.65 -10.09 0.55
C MET A 30 15.33 -10.20 1.92
N VAL A 31 14.86 -11.07 2.82
CA VAL A 31 15.67 -11.73 3.88
C VAL A 31 14.93 -13.01 4.28
N ASN A 32 15.27 -14.16 3.70
CA ASN A 32 14.77 -15.46 4.18
C ASN A 32 15.84 -16.11 5.06
N THR A 33 15.98 -15.65 6.30
CA THR A 33 16.72 -16.40 7.31
C THR A 33 15.75 -17.38 7.96
N ALA A 34 15.49 -18.51 7.30
CA ALA A 34 14.73 -19.60 7.93
C ALA A 34 15.62 -20.21 9.03
N GLN A 35 15.31 -19.89 10.29
CA GLN A 35 15.88 -20.58 11.45
C GLN A 35 14.91 -21.72 11.77
N ALA A 36 15.28 -22.93 11.37
CA ALA A 36 14.52 -24.14 11.61
C ALA A 36 15.19 -24.92 12.74
N ALA A 37 14.44 -25.21 13.80
CA ALA A 37 14.87 -26.13 14.83
C ALA A 37 14.05 -27.42 14.71
N ARG A 38 14.74 -28.56 14.73
CA ARG A 38 14.11 -29.88 14.60
C ARG A 38 14.55 -30.76 15.75
N TRP A 39 13.59 -31.49 16.28
CA TRP A 39 13.80 -32.43 17.37
C TRP A 39 13.11 -33.74 17.05
N GLU A 40 13.80 -34.83 17.37
CA GLU A 40 13.26 -36.19 17.28
C GLU A 40 13.25 -36.76 18.71
N LEU A 41 12.05 -37.05 19.20
CA LEU A 41 11.80 -37.60 20.53
C LEU A 41 11.11 -38.96 20.38
N GLY A 42 11.93 -40.00 20.12
CA GLY A 42 11.42 -41.34 19.83
C GLY A 42 10.66 -41.36 18.50
N ASP A 43 9.35 -41.53 18.57
CA ASP A 43 8.45 -41.56 17.41
C ASP A 43 7.84 -40.17 17.09
N VAL A 44 8.15 -39.16 17.89
CA VAL A 44 7.65 -37.79 17.71
C VAL A 44 8.69 -36.94 17.00
N GLU A 45 8.36 -36.43 15.82
CA GLU A 45 9.15 -35.42 15.11
C GLU A 45 8.52 -34.05 15.33
N ILE A 46 9.32 -33.08 15.75
CA ILE A 46 8.89 -31.69 15.95
C ILE A 46 9.75 -30.79 15.07
N SER A 47 9.13 -30.00 14.19
CA SER A 47 9.79 -28.90 13.50
C SER A 47 9.20 -27.56 13.94
N PHE A 48 10.08 -26.61 14.22
CA PHE A 48 9.69 -25.22 14.42
C PHE A 48 10.49 -24.34 13.48
N ASP A 49 9.78 -23.71 12.56
CA ASP A 49 10.34 -22.88 11.51
C ASP A 49 9.93 -21.42 11.77
N SER A 50 10.91 -20.51 11.78
CA SER A 50 10.67 -19.08 11.92
C SER A 50 11.21 -18.33 10.70
N THR A 51 10.35 -17.49 10.12
CA THR A 51 10.70 -16.60 9.01
C THR A 51 10.41 -15.16 9.41
N PHE A 52 11.42 -14.31 9.33
CA PHE A 52 11.29 -12.88 9.57
C PHE A 52 11.50 -12.12 8.27
N SER A 53 10.74 -11.05 8.07
CA SER A 53 10.89 -10.18 6.90
C SER A 53 10.81 -8.73 7.30
N VAL A 54 11.67 -7.92 6.71
CA VAL A 54 11.62 -6.45 6.78
C VAL A 54 11.45 -5.91 5.37
N GLY A 55 10.57 -4.93 5.20
CA GLY A 55 10.28 -4.34 3.91
C GLY A 55 9.86 -2.89 4.03
N SER A 56 10.09 -2.11 2.98
CA SER A 56 9.55 -0.76 2.88
C SER A 56 9.03 -0.51 1.47
N SER A 57 8.00 0.33 1.38
CA SER A 57 7.47 0.85 0.12
C SER A 57 7.38 2.36 0.18
N TRP A 58 7.66 3.02 -0.95
CA TRP A 58 7.64 4.47 -1.06
C TRP A 58 6.92 4.93 -2.31
N ARG A 59 6.38 6.15 -2.25
CA ARG A 59 5.70 6.79 -3.37
C ARG A 59 6.74 7.29 -4.37
N THR A 60 6.52 7.03 -5.65
CA THR A 60 7.48 7.39 -6.72
C THR A 60 7.07 8.63 -7.52
N GLU A 61 5.80 9.02 -7.43
CA GLU A 61 5.22 10.13 -8.19
C GLU A 61 4.78 11.25 -7.27
N ASP A 62 4.82 12.48 -7.75
CA ASP A 62 4.29 13.63 -7.00
C ASP A 62 2.78 13.52 -6.78
N ARG A 63 2.27 14.36 -5.88
CA ARG A 63 0.83 14.49 -5.68
C ARG A 63 0.18 15.01 -6.96
N ASN A 64 -0.88 14.35 -7.41
CA ASN A 64 -1.67 14.82 -8.55
C ASN A 64 -2.86 15.63 -8.02
N TRP A 65 -2.62 16.92 -7.84
CA TRP A 65 -3.60 17.91 -7.41
C TRP A 65 -4.71 18.15 -8.44
N ASN A 66 -4.50 17.83 -9.71
CA ASN A 66 -5.46 18.13 -10.77
C ASN A 66 -6.56 17.07 -10.90
N ASP A 67 -6.26 15.82 -10.54
CA ASP A 67 -7.16 14.69 -10.78
C ASP A 67 -7.45 13.82 -9.55
N ASN A 68 -6.46 13.65 -8.66
CA ASN A 68 -6.50 12.58 -7.63
C ASN A 68 -6.75 13.10 -6.21
N ILE A 69 -6.94 14.41 -6.03
CA ILE A 69 -7.31 15.03 -4.74
C ILE A 69 -8.69 15.65 -4.90
N GLY A 70 -9.64 15.33 -4.01
CA GLY A 70 -11.02 15.76 -4.13
C GLY A 70 -11.16 17.29 -4.19
N LYS A 71 -12.05 17.81 -5.04
CA LYS A 71 -12.18 19.27 -5.20
C LYS A 71 -12.50 20.01 -3.89
N SER A 72 -13.16 19.35 -2.95
CA SER A 72 -13.58 19.95 -1.67
C SER A 72 -12.48 20.02 -0.61
N ASN A 73 -11.42 19.22 -0.71
CA ASN A 73 -10.29 19.19 0.24
C ASN A 73 -8.93 19.49 -0.43
N ASN A 74 -8.96 19.94 -1.69
CA ASN A 74 -7.78 20.29 -2.46
C ASN A 74 -7.31 21.70 -2.10
N ALA A 75 -6.23 21.80 -1.32
CA ALA A 75 -5.62 23.07 -0.94
C ALA A 75 -5.04 23.87 -2.14
N ASN A 76 -4.92 23.27 -3.32
CA ASN A 76 -4.25 23.83 -4.49
C ASN A 76 -5.21 24.17 -5.66
N ASN A 77 -6.53 24.19 -5.43
CA ASN A 77 -7.51 24.54 -6.47
C ASN A 77 -8.19 25.91 -6.25
N SER A 78 -7.76 26.68 -5.26
CA SER A 78 -8.27 28.03 -4.93
C SER A 78 -9.77 28.11 -4.61
N ILE A 79 -10.41 26.98 -4.26
CA ILE A 79 -11.80 26.96 -3.83
C ILE A 79 -11.87 27.21 -2.31
N ASP A 80 -12.51 28.31 -1.91
CA ASP A 80 -12.70 28.66 -0.50
C ASP A 80 -14.14 28.38 -0.05
N PHE A 81 -14.32 27.40 0.83
CA PHE A 81 -15.62 27.06 1.40
C PHE A 81 -15.95 27.83 2.70
N SER A 82 -15.09 28.74 3.17
CA SER A 82 -15.27 29.45 4.45
C SER A 82 -16.56 30.26 4.54
N ASN A 83 -17.10 30.70 3.40
CA ASN A 83 -18.34 31.48 3.30
C ASN A 83 -19.53 30.67 2.74
N TYR A 84 -19.44 29.34 2.70
CA TYR A 84 -20.49 28.49 2.12
C TYR A 84 -21.78 28.53 2.94
N LYS A 85 -22.92 28.73 2.27
CA LYS A 85 -24.26 28.70 2.87
C LYS A 85 -25.16 27.77 2.08
N VAL A 86 -25.86 26.86 2.76
CA VAL A 86 -26.74 25.84 2.12
C VAL A 86 -27.79 26.47 1.19
N TYR A 87 -28.37 27.61 1.58
CA TYR A 87 -29.42 28.30 0.81
C TYR A 87 -28.91 29.46 -0.06
N ALA A 88 -27.60 29.74 -0.03
CA ALA A 88 -26.94 30.72 -0.87
C ALA A 88 -25.48 30.30 -1.10
N PRO A 89 -25.24 29.23 -1.88
CA PRO A 89 -23.91 28.64 -2.02
C PRO A 89 -22.91 29.65 -2.60
N ASN A 90 -21.79 29.81 -1.90
CA ASN A 90 -20.62 30.55 -2.37
C ASN A 90 -19.38 29.81 -1.87
N PRO A 91 -18.65 29.08 -2.71
CA PRO A 91 -18.77 28.97 -4.17
C PRO A 91 -20.06 28.27 -4.64
N VAL A 92 -20.52 28.60 -5.85
CA VAL A 92 -21.61 27.87 -6.52
C VAL A 92 -21.10 26.56 -7.12
N LYS A 93 -22.02 25.63 -7.41
CA LYS A 93 -21.67 24.30 -7.94
C LYS A 93 -20.85 24.38 -9.24
N GLU A 94 -21.14 25.36 -10.11
CA GLU A 94 -20.44 25.54 -11.38
C GLU A 94 -18.95 25.85 -11.19
N ASP A 95 -18.60 26.64 -10.18
CA ASP A 95 -17.21 26.97 -9.85
C ASP A 95 -16.49 25.74 -9.29
N VAL A 96 -17.17 24.99 -8.42
CA VAL A 96 -16.65 23.74 -7.88
C VAL A 96 -16.37 22.73 -8.98
N TRP A 97 -17.32 22.50 -9.90
CA TRP A 97 -17.16 21.51 -10.97
C TRP A 97 -16.08 21.86 -11.99
N LYS A 98 -15.80 23.16 -12.20
CA LYS A 98 -14.71 23.64 -13.07
C LYS A 98 -13.33 23.59 -12.41
N GLY A 99 -13.27 23.56 -11.08
CA GLY A 99 -12.00 23.56 -10.34
C GLY A 99 -11.16 22.31 -10.56
N ALA A 100 -9.88 22.38 -10.21
CA ALA A 100 -8.97 21.23 -10.25
C ALA A 100 -9.29 20.21 -9.14
N GLY A 101 -9.11 18.91 -9.43
CA GLY A 101 -9.25 17.81 -8.46
C GLY A 101 -10.24 16.71 -8.89
N GLY A 102 -10.28 15.63 -8.13
CA GLY A 102 -11.22 14.53 -8.30
C GLY A 102 -12.63 14.88 -7.80
N TYR A 103 -13.66 14.20 -8.32
CA TYR A 103 -15.04 14.43 -7.90
C TYR A 103 -15.37 13.89 -6.49
N SER A 104 -14.51 13.03 -5.94
CA SER A 104 -14.73 12.31 -4.67
C SER A 104 -13.49 12.40 -3.78
N THR A 105 -13.71 12.56 -2.48
CA THR A 105 -12.69 12.54 -1.43
C THR A 105 -12.51 11.14 -0.81
N ASN A 106 -13.32 10.14 -1.18
CA ASN A 106 -13.26 8.83 -0.51
C ASN A 106 -12.01 8.01 -0.87
N GLY A 107 -11.25 8.42 -1.89
CA GLY A 107 -10.09 7.69 -2.40
C GLY A 107 -8.82 8.51 -2.53
N ASP A 108 -8.79 9.75 -2.04
CA ASP A 108 -7.66 10.66 -2.25
C ASP A 108 -6.60 10.62 -1.15
N ASN A 109 -6.86 9.97 -0.01
CA ASN A 109 -5.92 9.88 1.12
C ASN A 109 -4.53 9.37 0.71
N GLY A 110 -4.43 8.42 -0.24
CA GLY A 110 -3.12 7.97 -0.72
C GLY A 110 -2.33 9.05 -1.47
N ASN A 111 -3.01 10.03 -2.05
CA ASN A 111 -2.42 11.20 -2.68
C ASN A 111 -2.14 12.30 -1.64
N LEU A 112 -3.08 12.55 -0.72
CA LEU A 112 -2.92 13.58 0.32
C LEU A 112 -1.83 13.22 1.34
N ASN A 113 -1.70 11.96 1.74
CA ASN A 113 -0.84 11.59 2.87
C ASN A 113 0.63 11.43 2.53
N TYR A 114 0.99 11.27 1.25
CA TYR A 114 2.35 10.90 0.86
C TYR A 114 2.86 11.75 -0.31
N ASN A 115 4.05 12.32 -0.17
CA ASN A 115 4.81 12.96 -1.24
C ASN A 115 5.70 11.95 -1.98
N ALA A 116 6.21 12.32 -3.16
CA ALA A 116 7.24 11.53 -3.83
C ALA A 116 8.47 11.33 -2.92
N GLY A 117 8.95 10.10 -2.84
CA GLY A 117 10.06 9.69 -1.97
C GLY A 117 9.66 9.33 -0.54
N GLU A 118 8.45 9.66 -0.09
CA GLU A 118 7.98 9.29 1.25
C GLU A 118 7.55 7.82 1.29
N SER A 119 7.91 7.16 2.39
CA SER A 119 7.50 5.77 2.63
C SER A 119 6.07 5.71 3.15
N PHE A 120 5.23 4.91 2.50
CA PHE A 120 3.87 4.65 2.96
C PHE A 120 3.73 3.33 3.71
N SER A 121 4.78 2.51 3.75
CA SER A 121 4.84 1.26 4.50
C SER A 121 6.28 0.95 4.89
N LYS A 122 6.49 0.60 6.16
CA LYS A 122 7.75 0.12 6.74
C LYS A 122 7.41 -1.08 7.62
N ILE A 123 7.37 -2.27 7.04
CA ILE A 123 6.84 -3.47 7.70
C ILE A 123 7.95 -4.34 8.29
N PHE A 124 7.75 -4.78 9.53
CA PHE A 124 8.38 -5.96 10.11
C PHE A 124 7.33 -7.06 10.23
N LYS A 125 7.66 -8.28 9.79
CA LYS A 125 6.76 -9.44 9.79
C LYS A 125 7.48 -10.65 10.36
N GLY A 126 6.79 -11.40 11.22
CA GLY A 126 7.22 -12.71 11.70
C GLY A 126 6.19 -13.78 11.35
N VAL A 127 6.64 -14.91 10.83
CA VAL A 127 5.85 -16.12 10.60
C VAL A 127 6.51 -17.27 11.33
N HIS A 128 5.72 -18.00 12.11
CA HIS A 128 6.16 -19.16 12.86
C HIS A 128 5.30 -20.36 12.49
N GLU A 129 5.94 -21.49 12.27
CA GLU A 129 5.30 -22.74 11.90
C GLU A 129 5.78 -23.81 12.88
N LEU A 130 4.84 -24.48 13.52
CA LEU A 130 5.08 -25.65 14.37
C LEU A 130 4.43 -26.84 13.69
N ASP A 131 5.23 -27.83 13.34
CA ASP A 131 4.77 -29.11 12.85
C ASP A 131 5.18 -30.21 13.82
N VAL A 132 4.22 -31.04 14.22
CA VAL A 132 4.44 -32.17 15.14
C VAL A 132 3.85 -33.41 14.51
N HIS A 133 4.69 -34.40 14.23
CA HIS A 133 4.28 -35.70 13.71
C HIS A 133 4.50 -36.78 14.75
N TYR A 134 3.53 -37.68 14.89
CA TYR A 134 3.64 -38.92 15.66
C TYR A 134 3.11 -40.06 14.80
N GLN A 135 4.00 -40.89 14.28
CA GLN A 135 3.67 -42.03 13.41
C GLN A 135 2.76 -41.64 12.22
N ASN A 136 1.46 -41.92 12.32
CA ASN A 136 0.46 -41.70 11.27
C ASN A 136 -0.49 -40.50 11.55
N VAL A 137 -0.23 -39.72 12.60
CA VAL A 137 -0.99 -38.51 12.94
C VAL A 137 -0.04 -37.32 13.09
N GLY A 138 -0.50 -36.13 12.74
CA GLY A 138 0.28 -34.91 12.88
C GLY A 138 -0.58 -33.69 13.16
N VAL A 139 0.04 -32.65 13.70
CA VAL A 139 -0.57 -31.35 14.02
C VAL A 139 0.32 -30.24 13.46
N PHE A 140 -0.26 -29.41 12.61
CA PHE A 140 0.39 -28.23 12.06
C PHE A 140 -0.27 -26.95 12.58
N VAL A 141 0.54 -26.02 13.08
CA VAL A 141 0.10 -24.70 13.54
C VAL A 141 0.96 -23.63 12.90
N ARG A 142 0.32 -22.60 12.34
CA ARG A 142 1.00 -21.42 11.77
C ARG A 142 0.49 -20.14 12.41
N GLY A 143 1.42 -19.33 12.90
CA GLY A 143 1.18 -17.97 13.39
C GLY A 143 1.87 -16.92 12.51
N MET A 144 1.22 -15.78 12.31
CA MET A 144 1.81 -14.62 11.65
C MET A 144 1.48 -13.37 12.44
N TYR A 145 2.46 -12.47 12.57
CA TYR A 145 2.26 -11.11 13.03
C TYR A 145 3.06 -10.13 12.17
N PHE A 146 2.64 -8.87 12.17
CA PHE A 146 3.36 -7.79 11.51
C PHE A 146 3.14 -6.47 12.23
N TYR A 147 4.09 -5.55 12.06
CA TYR A 147 4.00 -4.17 12.51
C TYR A 147 4.48 -3.26 11.39
N ASP A 148 3.70 -2.24 11.06
CA ASP A 148 4.06 -1.25 10.03
C ASP A 148 4.32 0.11 10.67
N TYR A 149 5.60 0.48 10.77
CA TYR A 149 6.01 1.72 11.43
C TYR A 149 5.49 2.97 10.71
N ALA A 150 5.40 2.95 9.38
CA ALA A 150 4.86 4.08 8.62
C ALA A 150 3.35 4.22 8.78
N MET A 151 2.65 3.13 9.13
CA MET A 151 1.21 3.18 9.40
C MET A 151 0.89 3.49 10.87
N MET A 152 1.69 2.98 11.80
CA MET A 152 1.38 3.03 13.22
C MET A 152 2.01 4.23 13.95
N ASP A 153 3.16 4.72 13.49
CA ASP A 153 3.97 5.70 14.23
C ASP A 153 4.20 7.02 13.47
N ASP A 154 4.25 7.00 12.13
CA ASP A 154 4.50 8.20 11.34
C ASP A 154 3.24 9.09 11.22
N ASP A 155 3.43 10.40 11.38
CA ASP A 155 2.40 11.42 11.14
C ASP A 155 2.07 11.54 9.65
N ARG A 156 0.83 11.92 9.33
CA ARG A 156 0.36 12.14 7.96
C ARG A 156 -0.16 13.55 7.76
N ALA A 157 -0.15 14.00 6.50
CA ALA A 157 -0.64 15.33 6.17
C ALA A 157 -2.17 15.50 6.33
N SER A 158 -2.96 14.45 6.07
CA SER A 158 -4.41 14.50 6.25
C SER A 158 -4.81 13.94 7.60
N SER A 159 -5.48 14.76 8.42
CA SER A 159 -6.19 14.31 9.61
C SER A 159 -7.59 13.82 9.26
N ASN A 160 -8.15 12.95 10.12
CA ASN A 160 -9.56 12.60 10.04
C ASN A 160 -10.40 13.81 10.44
N ALA A 161 -11.30 14.27 9.56
CA ALA A 161 -12.11 15.47 9.80
C ALA A 161 -13.07 15.36 11.00
N LEU A 162 -13.41 14.14 11.46
CA LEU A 162 -14.30 13.91 12.61
C LEU A 162 -13.54 13.88 13.94
N THR A 163 -12.34 13.30 13.96
CA THR A 163 -11.56 13.15 15.20
C THR A 163 -10.45 14.19 15.33
N GLY A 164 -10.09 14.88 14.25
CA GLY A 164 -8.98 15.83 14.20
C GLY A 164 -7.59 15.19 14.28
N ASN A 165 -7.52 13.87 14.45
CA ASN A 165 -6.27 13.15 14.63
C ASN A 165 -5.68 12.75 13.28
N VAL A 166 -4.34 12.82 13.19
CA VAL A 166 -3.49 12.27 12.14
C VAL A 166 -3.01 10.87 12.50
#